data_AF-A0A202DF98-F1
#
_entry.id   AF-A0A202DF98-F1
#
_cell.length_a   1.000
_cell.length_b   1.000
_cell.length_c   1.000
_cell.angle_alpha   90.00
_cell.angle_beta   90.00
_cell.angle_gamma   90.00
#
_symmetry.space_group_name_H-M   'P 1'
#
loop_
_entity.id
_entity.type
_entity.pdbx_description
1 polymer ?
#
loop_
_entity_poly.entity_id
_entity_poly.type
_entity_poly.pdbx_seq_one_letter_code
_entity_poly.pdbx_strand_id
1 'polypeptide(L)'
;KKHAPDTTERFFMHENGLLYEIENYEGYSLLTLDCRKINDYSNKGHNYNIYEENGFTVIEYTKTDENDDGKVLLKKYIVIKTDSGIEKLEKWNNNQFELDKNRKAGGENYVYEALRFNVKGSARIVFYCANNKEVAMNNANYLYYSNEHLKNLKKEQIEKLTKNNIQVSKRIGMAYKCALKSLDDLTVAINDQPMIYAGLPWFFQVWSRDEAISLKALMLEKEYEKVKNIIFRQIKYILKDGRIPNRYPPSQLSSADGVGWTFKRIFDFILLLQKRNELDKVLSREDLLILKEKIVDSLNKLLVYRTKDSFAINSAKETWMDTDNGGDARDGMRIEIQALRLSMYEFAAFLSKHLED
;
A
#
# COMPACT_ATOMS: atom_id res chain seq x y z
N LYS A 1 -35.38 6.36 -33.18
CA LYS A 1 -35.06 6.88 -31.83
C LYS A 1 -33.57 7.18 -31.83
N LYS A 2 -33.14 8.46 -31.84
CA LYS A 2 -31.75 8.80 -31.52
C LYS A 2 -31.54 8.30 -30.08
N HIS A 3 -30.66 7.33 -29.88
CA HIS A 3 -30.26 6.93 -28.54
C HIS A 3 -29.82 8.21 -27.82
N ALA A 4 -30.42 8.49 -26.65
CA ALA A 4 -29.84 9.49 -25.77
C ALA A 4 -28.38 9.09 -25.55
N PRO A 5 -27.42 10.03 -25.62
CA PRO A 5 -26.02 9.67 -25.38
C PRO A 5 -25.90 9.03 -24.00
N ASP A 6 -25.18 7.92 -23.92
CA ASP A 6 -24.99 7.21 -22.65
C ASP A 6 -24.32 8.16 -21.64
N THR A 7 -24.84 8.16 -20.40
CA THR A 7 -24.21 8.87 -19.28
C THR A 7 -22.75 8.43 -19.18
N THR A 8 -21.84 9.40 -19.16
CA THR A 8 -20.40 9.13 -19.05
C THR A 8 -19.87 9.69 -17.75
N GLU A 9 -19.26 8.84 -16.94
CA GLU A 9 -18.58 9.22 -15.70
C GLU A 9 -17.07 9.04 -15.85
N ARG A 10 -16.29 10.02 -15.39
CA ARG A 10 -14.82 9.99 -15.39
C ARG A 10 -14.30 10.39 -14.03
N PHE A 11 -13.29 9.66 -13.57
CA PHE A 11 -12.62 9.90 -12.30
C PHE A 11 -11.12 10.05 -12.55
N PHE A 12 -10.53 11.04 -11.90
CA PHE A 12 -9.08 11.25 -11.93
C PHE A 12 -8.60 11.63 -10.54
N MET A 13 -7.61 10.89 -10.04
CA MET A 13 -6.97 11.16 -8.77
C MET A 13 -5.61 11.80 -8.96
N HIS A 14 -5.34 12.86 -8.20
CA HIS A 14 -4.04 13.51 -8.13
C HIS A 14 -3.75 13.90 -6.68
N GLU A 15 -2.70 13.31 -6.10
CA GLU A 15 -2.37 13.45 -4.68
C GLU A 15 -3.59 13.15 -3.78
N ASN A 16 -4.02 14.12 -2.96
CA ASN A 16 -5.20 13.99 -2.09
C ASN A 16 -6.49 14.55 -2.75
N GLY A 17 -6.45 14.77 -4.07
CA GLY A 17 -7.53 15.31 -4.86
C GLY A 17 -8.23 14.26 -5.73
N LEU A 18 -9.55 14.39 -5.83
CA LEU A 18 -10.39 13.63 -6.74
C LEU A 18 -11.12 14.61 -7.66
N LEU A 19 -10.95 14.43 -8.96
CA LEU A 19 -11.77 15.04 -10.00
C LEU A 19 -12.82 14.02 -10.44
N TYR A 20 -14.08 14.42 -10.35
CA TYR A 20 -15.23 13.69 -10.88
C TYR A 20 -15.89 14.52 -11.98
N GLU A 21 -16.00 13.95 -13.17
CA GLU A 21 -16.68 14.55 -14.32
C GLU A 21 -17.82 13.63 -14.74
N ILE A 22 -19.00 14.20 -14.94
CA ILE A 22 -20.16 13.49 -15.46
C ILE A 22 -20.75 14.26 -16.64
N GLU A 23 -21.11 13.55 -17.71
CA GLU A 23 -21.67 14.09 -18.94
C GLU A 23 -22.93 13.31 -19.33
N ASN A 24 -23.84 13.98 -20.03
CA ASN A 24 -25.14 13.47 -20.49
C ASN A 24 -26.03 12.96 -19.35
N TYR A 25 -26.01 13.63 -18.20
CA TYR A 25 -26.79 13.25 -17.03
C TYR A 25 -27.73 14.37 -16.57
N GLU A 26 -28.96 14.00 -16.24
CA GLU A 26 -29.96 14.88 -15.64
C GLU A 26 -30.40 14.26 -14.31
N GLY A 27 -30.06 14.92 -13.20
CA GLY A 27 -30.36 14.38 -11.88
C GLY A 27 -29.42 14.93 -10.82
N TYR A 28 -28.99 14.06 -9.91
CA TYR A 28 -28.05 14.44 -8.87
C TYR A 28 -26.97 13.41 -8.61
N SER A 29 -25.84 13.90 -8.09
CA SER A 29 -24.79 13.10 -7.46
C SER A 29 -24.81 13.34 -5.95
N LEU A 30 -24.70 12.27 -5.15
CA LEU A 30 -24.71 12.32 -3.69
C LEU A 30 -23.28 12.16 -3.16
N LEU A 31 -22.83 13.12 -2.34
CA LEU A 31 -21.61 12.99 -1.55
C LEU A 31 -21.93 12.40 -0.19
N THR A 32 -21.46 11.17 0.01
CA THR A 32 -21.49 10.50 1.29
C THR A 32 -20.07 10.41 1.85
N LEU A 33 -19.88 10.81 3.10
CA LEU A 33 -18.58 10.87 3.76
C LEU A 33 -18.44 9.81 4.85
N ASP A 34 -17.30 9.16 4.82
CA ASP A 34 -16.78 8.29 5.87
C ASP A 34 -15.28 8.58 6.05
N CYS A 35 -14.97 9.60 6.85
CA CYS A 35 -13.60 10.04 7.08
C CYS A 35 -12.87 9.25 8.19
N ARG A 36 -13.33 8.03 8.51
CA ARG A 36 -12.68 7.15 9.49
C ARG A 36 -11.28 6.76 9.02
N LYS A 37 -10.36 6.62 9.98
CA LYS A 37 -9.13 5.89 9.68
C LYS A 37 -9.52 4.44 9.41
N ILE A 38 -8.77 3.75 8.56
CA ILE A 38 -9.05 2.35 8.21
C ILE A 38 -9.05 1.37 9.42
N ASN A 39 -8.45 1.77 10.54
CA ASN A 39 -8.45 1.04 11.80
C ASN A 39 -9.36 1.66 12.89
N ASP A 40 -10.16 2.67 12.54
CA ASP A 40 -11.16 3.28 13.41
C ASP A 40 -12.51 2.61 13.18
N TYR A 41 -12.89 1.74 14.12
CA TYR A 41 -14.16 1.02 14.10
C TYR A 41 -15.25 1.73 14.92
N SER A 42 -14.96 2.92 15.48
CA SER A 42 -15.94 3.68 16.24
C SER A 42 -16.86 4.44 15.30
N ASN A 43 -18.16 4.45 15.60
CA ASN A 43 -19.15 5.28 14.91
C ASN A 43 -19.29 6.68 15.51
N LYS A 44 -18.51 7.01 16.55
CA LYS A 44 -18.73 8.21 17.35
C LYS A 44 -17.59 9.21 17.30
N GLY A 45 -17.83 10.44 17.76
CA GLY A 45 -16.84 11.53 17.78
C GLY A 45 -16.50 12.09 16.40
N HIS A 46 -17.29 11.76 15.36
CA HIS A 46 -17.13 12.30 14.01
C HIS A 46 -18.03 13.52 13.84
N ASN A 47 -17.44 14.67 13.54
CA ASN A 47 -18.18 15.90 13.33
C ASN A 47 -17.84 16.49 11.97
N TYR A 48 -18.86 17.02 11.30
CA TYR A 48 -18.74 17.68 10.01
C TYR A 48 -19.36 19.07 10.13
N ASN A 49 -18.67 20.08 9.61
CA ASN A 49 -19.18 21.44 9.49
C ASN A 49 -19.02 21.91 8.04
N ILE A 50 -20.12 22.28 7.39
CA ILE A 50 -20.14 22.64 5.97
C ILE A 50 -20.39 24.14 5.81
N TYR A 51 -19.47 24.86 5.17
CA TYR A 51 -19.59 26.29 4.90
C TYR A 51 -19.04 26.67 3.53
N GLU A 52 -19.38 27.87 3.06
CA GLU A 52 -18.88 28.43 1.81
C GLU A 52 -17.77 29.45 2.11
N GLU A 53 -16.69 29.41 1.34
CA GLU A 53 -15.59 30.37 1.47
C GLU A 53 -14.90 30.59 0.12
N ASN A 54 -14.81 31.84 -0.34
CA ASN A 54 -14.12 32.23 -1.59
C ASN A 54 -14.52 31.41 -2.84
N GLY A 55 -15.81 31.04 -2.95
CA GLY A 55 -16.32 30.24 -4.08
C GLY A 55 -16.00 28.75 -3.99
N PHE A 56 -15.73 28.24 -2.78
CA PHE A 56 -15.57 26.82 -2.49
C PHE A 56 -16.54 26.40 -1.39
N THR A 57 -17.07 25.18 -1.51
CA THR A 57 -17.72 24.50 -0.39
C THR A 57 -16.64 23.79 0.42
N VAL A 58 -16.54 24.13 1.70
CA VAL A 58 -15.57 23.54 2.63
C VAL A 58 -16.31 22.68 3.63
N ILE A 59 -15.87 21.44 3.76
CA ILE A 59 -16.30 20.51 4.80
C ILE A 59 -15.14 20.34 5.77
N GLU A 60 -15.28 20.92 6.95
CA GLU A 60 -14.36 20.68 8.06
C GLU A 60 -14.78 19.40 8.79
N TYR A 61 -13.90 18.41 8.80
CA TYR A 61 -14.06 17.16 9.55
C TYR A 61 -13.19 17.17 10.79
N THR A 62 -13.77 16.82 11.94
CA THR A 62 -13.04 16.56 13.18
C THR A 62 -13.40 15.20 13.77
N LYS A 63 -12.38 14.49 14.26
CA LYS A 63 -12.52 13.35 15.15
C LYS A 63 -12.15 13.78 16.56
N THR A 64 -13.06 13.60 17.51
CA THR A 64 -12.82 13.88 18.94
C THR A 64 -12.66 12.58 19.74
N ASP A 65 -11.85 12.63 20.79
CA ASP A 65 -11.81 11.57 21.81
C ASP A 65 -13.03 11.70 22.73
N GLU A 66 -13.73 10.61 22.95
CA GLU A 66 -14.84 10.58 23.90
C GLU A 66 -14.39 10.49 25.35
N ASN A 67 -13.18 9.98 25.58
CA ASN A 67 -12.67 9.71 26.93
C ASN A 67 -11.81 10.85 27.47
N ASP A 68 -11.49 11.86 26.64
CA ASP A 68 -10.58 12.96 26.96
C ASP A 68 -11.22 14.31 26.57
N ASP A 69 -12.38 14.61 27.18
CA ASP A 69 -13.06 15.92 27.19
C ASP A 69 -13.20 16.62 25.82
N GLY A 70 -13.47 15.85 24.76
CA GLY A 70 -13.67 16.39 23.42
C GLY A 70 -12.40 16.81 22.68
N LYS A 71 -11.22 16.38 23.15
CA LYS A 71 -9.93 16.62 22.48
C LYS A 71 -9.97 16.17 21.03
N VAL A 72 -9.57 17.07 20.13
CA VAL A 72 -9.51 16.78 18.69
C VAL A 72 -8.32 15.88 18.38
N LEU A 73 -8.61 14.64 17.99
CA LEU A 73 -7.63 13.63 17.58
C LEU A 73 -7.20 13.79 16.11
N LEU A 74 -8.11 14.27 15.27
CA LEU A 74 -7.86 14.47 13.85
C LEU A 74 -8.70 15.64 13.34
N LYS A 75 -8.10 16.48 12.51
CA LYS A 75 -8.78 17.54 11.77
C LYS A 75 -8.41 17.45 10.29
N LYS A 76 -9.41 17.50 9.41
CA LYS A 76 -9.25 17.51 7.95
C LYS A 76 -10.19 18.53 7.34
N TYR A 77 -9.79 19.05 6.20
CA TYR A 77 -10.59 19.92 5.35
C TYR A 77 -10.78 19.22 4.02
N ILE A 78 -12.04 18.97 3.64
CA ILE A 78 -12.43 18.55 2.30
C ILE A 78 -12.95 19.79 1.61
N VAL A 79 -12.20 20.29 0.64
CA VAL A 79 -12.57 21.46 -0.14
C VAL A 79 -13.11 21.02 -1.48
N ILE A 80 -14.23 21.60 -1.87
CA ILE A 80 -14.98 21.23 -3.06
C ILE A 80 -15.08 22.45 -3.98
N LYS A 81 -14.74 22.24 -5.25
CA LYS A 81 -14.94 23.21 -6.33
C LYS A 81 -15.76 22.56 -7.42
N THR A 82 -16.84 23.21 -7.83
CA THR A 82 -17.75 22.67 -8.84
C THR A 82 -18.45 23.76 -9.62
N ASP A 83 -18.91 23.43 -10.82
CA ASP A 83 -19.84 24.21 -11.63
C ASP A 83 -21.32 23.86 -11.39
N SER A 84 -21.58 22.86 -10.55
CA SER A 84 -22.92 22.36 -10.26
C SER A 84 -23.55 23.05 -9.07
N GLY A 85 -24.88 23.13 -9.07
CA GLY A 85 -25.61 23.60 -7.90
C GLY A 85 -25.49 22.61 -6.75
N ILE A 86 -25.26 23.11 -5.52
CA ILE A 86 -25.11 22.29 -4.32
C ILE A 86 -26.33 22.46 -3.41
N GLU A 87 -26.83 21.34 -2.90
CA GLU A 87 -27.80 21.27 -1.79
C GLU A 87 -27.12 20.61 -0.58
N LYS A 88 -27.16 21.26 0.58
CA LYS A 88 -26.66 20.71 1.85
C LYS A 88 -27.71 19.76 2.44
N LEU A 89 -27.30 18.53 2.75
CA LEU A 89 -28.18 17.51 3.33
C LEU A 89 -27.92 17.35 4.84
N GLU A 90 -26.65 17.33 5.23
CA GLU A 90 -26.17 17.37 6.62
C GLU A 90 -26.80 16.33 7.57
N LYS A 91 -26.98 15.09 7.09
CA LYS A 91 -27.63 14.03 7.87
C LYS A 91 -26.81 12.75 7.95
N TRP A 92 -26.89 12.09 9.10
CA TRP A 92 -26.34 10.76 9.29
C TRP A 92 -27.31 9.70 8.78
N ASN A 93 -26.78 8.73 8.04
CA ASN A 93 -27.55 7.59 7.56
C ASN A 93 -26.87 6.29 7.97
N ASN A 94 -27.67 5.33 8.43
CA ASN A 94 -27.19 3.97 8.67
C ASN A 94 -27.12 3.26 7.31
N ASN A 95 -25.92 3.02 6.82
CA ASN A 95 -25.68 2.39 5.55
C ASN A 95 -25.22 0.95 5.75
N GLN A 96 -25.90 0.01 5.10
CA GLN A 96 -25.50 -1.39 5.10
C GLN A 96 -25.00 -1.75 3.71
N PHE A 97 -23.69 -1.99 3.58
CA PHE A 97 -23.11 -2.41 2.31
C PHE A 97 -23.58 -3.82 1.94
N GLU A 98 -24.08 -3.99 0.72
CA GLU A 98 -24.59 -5.29 0.25
C GLU A 98 -23.51 -6.39 0.31
N LEU A 99 -22.24 -6.05 0.08
CA LEU A 99 -21.13 -7.00 0.22
C LEU A 99 -20.98 -7.53 1.66
N ASP A 100 -21.11 -6.66 2.66
CA ASP A 100 -20.97 -7.04 4.07
C ASP A 100 -22.14 -7.91 4.50
N LYS A 101 -23.35 -7.53 4.08
CA LYS A 101 -24.57 -8.33 4.26
C LYS A 101 -24.43 -9.74 3.66
N ASN A 102 -23.90 -9.84 2.43
CA ASN A 102 -23.66 -11.12 1.76
C ASN A 102 -22.62 -11.98 2.48
N ARG A 103 -21.61 -11.37 3.10
CA ARG A 103 -20.57 -12.07 3.87
C ARG A 103 -20.98 -12.37 5.30
N LYS A 104 -22.19 -11.98 5.73
CA LYS A 104 -22.64 -12.00 7.13
C LYS A 104 -21.65 -11.27 8.05
N ALA A 105 -20.92 -10.30 7.51
CA ALA A 105 -20.11 -9.38 8.29
C ALA A 105 -21.10 -8.39 8.92
N GLY A 106 -21.35 -8.54 10.22
CA GLY A 106 -22.25 -7.66 10.96
C GLY A 106 -21.62 -6.30 11.23
N GLY A 107 -22.46 -5.29 11.48
CA GLY A 107 -22.05 -3.96 11.92
C GLY A 107 -22.98 -2.87 11.38
N GLU A 108 -23.37 -1.92 12.23
CA GLU A 108 -23.98 -0.66 11.77
C GLU A 108 -22.86 0.27 11.29
N ASN A 109 -22.96 0.74 10.04
CA ASN A 109 -22.02 1.71 9.49
C ASN A 109 -22.75 3.02 9.25
N TYR A 110 -22.52 3.99 10.12
CA TYR A 110 -23.07 5.33 9.94
C TYR A 110 -22.16 6.13 9.00
N VAL A 111 -22.77 6.67 7.95
CA VAL A 111 -22.12 7.55 6.98
C VAL A 111 -22.82 8.89 6.96
N TYR A 112 -22.10 9.95 6.60
CA TYR A 112 -22.64 11.31 6.59
C TYR A 112 -23.01 11.72 5.17
N GLU A 113 -24.31 11.84 4.88
CA GLU A 113 -24.79 12.43 3.63
C GLU A 113 -24.61 13.94 3.70
N ALA A 114 -23.52 14.42 3.09
CA ALA A 114 -23.08 15.80 3.21
C ALA A 114 -23.82 16.70 2.22
N LEU A 115 -23.68 16.39 0.93
CA LEU A 115 -24.06 17.28 -0.17
C LEU A 115 -24.75 16.51 -1.30
N ARG A 116 -25.63 17.20 -2.01
CA ARG A 116 -26.17 16.78 -3.30
C ARG A 116 -25.76 17.78 -4.38
N PHE A 117 -25.16 17.29 -5.46
CA PHE A 117 -24.82 18.07 -6.64
C PHE A 117 -25.92 17.91 -7.68
N ASN A 118 -26.59 19.01 -8.04
CA ASN A 118 -27.61 19.04 -9.08
C ASN A 118 -26.94 19.16 -10.46
N VAL A 119 -27.03 18.09 -11.25
CA VAL A 119 -26.37 17.97 -12.55
C VAL A 119 -27.39 18.19 -13.66
N LYS A 120 -27.07 19.11 -14.58
CA LYS A 120 -27.88 19.43 -15.76
C LYS A 120 -27.03 19.29 -17.01
N GLY A 121 -27.07 18.12 -17.63
CA GLY A 121 -26.25 17.75 -18.77
C GLY A 121 -24.84 17.35 -18.37
N SER A 122 -24.07 18.23 -17.74
CA SER A 122 -22.70 17.93 -17.30
C SER A 122 -22.35 18.59 -15.97
N ALA A 123 -21.40 17.99 -15.26
CA ALA A 123 -20.85 18.54 -14.04
C ALA A 123 -19.37 18.19 -13.89
N ARG A 124 -18.61 19.15 -13.38
CA ARG A 124 -17.24 18.94 -12.89
C ARG A 124 -17.23 19.19 -11.39
N ILE A 125 -16.80 18.19 -10.63
CA ILE A 125 -16.72 18.28 -9.18
C ILE A 125 -15.31 17.86 -8.77
N VAL A 126 -14.57 18.79 -8.17
CA VAL A 126 -13.26 18.53 -7.58
C VAL A 126 -13.36 18.50 -6.08
N PHE A 127 -12.80 17.48 -5.47
CA PHE A 127 -12.62 17.32 -4.04
C PHE A 127 -11.12 17.38 -3.74
N TYR A 128 -10.71 18.05 -2.68
CA TYR A 128 -9.32 17.99 -2.19
C TYR A 128 -9.29 17.90 -0.68
N CYS A 129 -8.56 16.92 -0.13
CA CYS A 129 -8.45 16.71 1.31
C CYS A 129 -7.07 17.12 1.85
N ALA A 130 -7.01 17.95 2.90
CA ALA A 130 -5.76 18.28 3.57
C ALA A 130 -5.94 18.59 5.07
N ASN A 131 -4.84 18.70 5.81
CA ASN A 131 -4.84 19.17 7.21
C ASN A 131 -4.96 20.70 7.31
N ASN A 132 -4.62 21.41 6.24
CA ASN A 132 -4.66 22.87 6.17
C ASN A 132 -5.67 23.29 5.09
N LYS A 133 -6.61 24.15 5.46
CA LYS A 133 -7.69 24.61 4.61
C LYS A 133 -7.20 25.34 3.35
N GLU A 134 -6.27 26.29 3.51
CA GLU A 134 -5.74 27.09 2.40
C GLU A 134 -5.01 26.23 1.38
N VAL A 135 -4.22 25.26 1.86
CA VAL A 135 -3.56 24.27 1.01
C VAL A 135 -4.60 23.45 0.23
N ALA A 136 -5.68 23.01 0.88
CA ALA A 136 -6.75 22.28 0.20
C ALA A 136 -7.46 23.15 -0.85
N MET A 137 -7.74 24.42 -0.55
CA MET A 137 -8.37 25.35 -1.50
C MET A 137 -7.50 25.62 -2.72
N ASN A 138 -6.22 25.92 -2.52
CA ASN A 138 -5.28 26.17 -3.60
C ASN A 138 -5.15 24.94 -4.52
N ASN A 139 -5.03 23.74 -3.94
CA ASN A 139 -4.90 22.51 -4.72
C ASN A 139 -6.21 22.07 -5.38
N ALA A 140 -7.37 22.26 -4.74
CA ALA A 140 -8.67 22.05 -5.38
C ALA A 140 -8.83 22.96 -6.61
N ASN A 141 -8.43 24.23 -6.49
CA ASN A 141 -8.45 25.19 -7.58
C ASN A 141 -7.50 24.78 -8.72
N TYR A 142 -6.27 24.41 -8.37
CA TYR A 142 -5.27 23.95 -9.32
C TYR A 142 -5.72 22.70 -10.07
N LEU A 143 -6.24 21.70 -9.37
CA LEU A 143 -6.78 20.47 -9.97
C LEU A 143 -7.95 20.78 -10.90
N TYR A 144 -8.87 21.68 -10.52
CA TYR A 144 -10.01 22.04 -11.36
C TYR A 144 -9.60 22.64 -12.70
N TYR A 145 -8.68 23.61 -12.70
CA TYR A 145 -8.27 24.33 -13.91
C TYR A 145 -7.16 23.63 -14.71
N SER A 146 -6.27 22.88 -14.05
CA SER A 146 -5.09 22.28 -14.67
C SER A 146 -5.24 20.78 -14.92
N ASN A 147 -6.46 20.22 -14.83
CA ASN A 147 -6.67 18.77 -14.89
C ASN A 147 -6.13 18.12 -16.18
N GLU A 148 -6.27 18.74 -17.35
CA GLU A 148 -5.77 18.18 -18.61
C GLU A 148 -4.24 18.09 -18.61
N HIS A 149 -3.56 19.10 -18.08
CA HIS A 149 -2.12 19.07 -17.89
C HIS A 149 -1.71 17.94 -16.93
N LEU A 150 -2.42 17.79 -15.81
CA LEU A 150 -2.14 16.73 -14.82
C LEU A 150 -2.41 15.32 -15.37
N LYS A 151 -3.48 15.14 -16.16
CA LYS A 151 -3.79 13.89 -16.87
C LYS A 151 -2.66 13.53 -17.83
N ASN A 152 -2.14 14.51 -18.59
CA ASN A 152 -1.03 14.30 -19.51
C ASN A 152 0.28 13.95 -18.78
N LEU A 153 0.62 14.65 -17.70
CA LEU A 153 1.78 14.30 -16.86
C LEU A 153 1.67 12.86 -16.33
N LYS A 154 0.48 12.46 -15.86
CA LYS A 154 0.28 11.10 -15.34
C LYS A 154 0.39 10.06 -16.46
N LYS A 155 -0.11 10.37 -17.67
CA LYS A 155 0.04 9.53 -18.84
C LYS A 155 1.51 9.33 -19.21
N GLU A 156 2.30 10.40 -19.29
CA GLU A 156 3.74 10.33 -19.57
C GLU A 156 4.49 9.51 -18.51
N GLN A 157 4.14 9.67 -17.23
CA GLN A 157 4.70 8.84 -16.15
C GLN A 157 4.40 7.36 -16.34
N ILE A 158 3.14 7.01 -16.66
CA ILE A 158 2.74 5.60 -16.91
C ILE A 158 3.43 5.05 -18.15
N GLU A 159 3.55 5.83 -19.22
CA GLU A 159 4.26 5.42 -20.44
C GLU A 159 5.74 5.17 -20.16
N LYS A 160 6.39 6.00 -19.33
CA LYS A 160 7.77 5.80 -18.88
C LYS A 160 7.90 4.53 -18.03
N LEU A 161 7.01 4.35 -17.05
CA LEU A 161 6.98 3.18 -16.16
C LEU A 161 6.78 1.88 -16.96
N THR A 162 5.96 1.93 -18.01
CA THR A 162 5.57 0.77 -18.81
C THR A 162 6.28 0.68 -20.15
N LYS A 163 7.40 1.40 -20.30
CA LYS A 163 8.20 1.45 -21.54
C LYS A 163 8.76 0.09 -21.92
N ASN A 164 9.07 -0.74 -20.92
CA ASN A 164 9.52 -2.11 -21.12
C ASN A 164 8.38 -2.96 -21.67
N ASN A 165 8.38 -3.18 -22.99
CA ASN A 165 7.43 -4.09 -23.63
C ASN A 165 7.96 -5.51 -23.51
N ILE A 166 7.20 -6.35 -22.81
CA ILE A 166 7.36 -7.80 -22.89
C ILE A 166 6.70 -8.31 -24.17
N GLN A 167 7.37 -9.21 -24.90
CA GLN A 167 6.83 -9.81 -26.12
C GLN A 167 5.81 -10.89 -25.76
N VAL A 168 4.57 -10.47 -25.53
CA VAL A 168 3.46 -11.34 -25.11
C VAL A 168 2.15 -10.90 -25.77
N SER A 169 1.08 -11.67 -25.59
CA SER A 169 -0.25 -11.28 -26.05
C SER A 169 -0.71 -9.95 -25.42
N LYS A 170 -1.56 -9.20 -26.13
CA LYS A 170 -2.09 -7.91 -25.65
C LYS A 170 -2.67 -7.98 -24.23
N ARG A 171 -3.35 -9.08 -23.89
CA ARG A 171 -3.94 -9.30 -22.57
C ARG A 171 -2.87 -9.45 -21.48
N ILE A 172 -1.83 -10.26 -21.73
CA ILE A 172 -0.73 -10.44 -20.79
C ILE A 172 0.08 -9.14 -20.65
N GLY A 173 0.30 -8.43 -21.77
CA GLY A 173 0.96 -7.13 -21.77
C GLY A 173 0.21 -6.11 -20.91
N MET A 174 -1.12 -6.04 -21.02
CA MET A 174 -1.94 -5.19 -20.16
C MET A 174 -1.81 -5.60 -18.68
N ALA A 175 -1.92 -6.90 -18.36
CA ALA A 175 -1.78 -7.39 -17.00
C ALA A 175 -0.41 -7.04 -16.39
N TYR A 176 0.68 -7.15 -17.16
CA TYR A 176 2.01 -6.76 -16.72
C TYR A 176 2.11 -5.25 -16.45
N LYS A 177 1.56 -4.41 -17.33
CA LYS A 177 1.52 -2.94 -17.13
C LYS A 177 0.72 -2.55 -15.89
N CYS A 178 -0.41 -3.21 -15.66
CA CYS A 178 -1.18 -3.04 -14.42
C CYS A 178 -0.36 -3.46 -13.19
N ALA A 179 0.36 -4.59 -13.26
CA ALA A 179 1.20 -5.04 -12.14
C ALA A 179 2.34 -4.05 -11.82
N LEU A 180 3.00 -3.48 -12.85
CA LEU A 180 4.01 -2.43 -12.66
C LEU A 180 3.41 -1.19 -12.01
N LYS A 181 2.24 -0.76 -12.48
CA LYS A 181 1.55 0.40 -11.89
C LYS A 181 1.12 0.14 -10.45
N SER A 182 0.63 -1.07 -10.14
CA SER A 182 0.29 -1.46 -8.77
C SER A 182 1.52 -1.49 -7.87
N LEU A 183 2.67 -1.98 -8.36
CA LEU A 183 3.92 -1.96 -7.61
C LEU A 183 4.35 -0.52 -7.30
N ASP A 184 4.30 0.38 -8.29
CA ASP A 184 4.60 1.81 -8.12
C ASP A 184 3.68 2.46 -7.08
N ASP A 185 2.36 2.24 -7.18
CA ASP A 185 1.38 2.81 -6.25
C ASP A 185 1.50 2.28 -4.82
N LEU A 186 1.88 1.01 -4.65
CA LEU A 186 2.09 0.39 -3.35
C LEU A 186 3.48 0.70 -2.77
N THR A 187 4.39 1.23 -3.58
CA THR A 187 5.72 1.65 -3.13
C THR A 187 5.65 3.08 -2.61
N VAL A 188 5.70 3.24 -1.30
CA VAL A 188 5.57 4.52 -0.60
C VAL A 188 6.87 4.90 0.09
N ALA A 189 7.01 6.17 0.49
CA ALA A 189 8.08 6.62 1.36
C ALA A 189 7.51 6.96 2.75
N ILE A 190 8.04 6.33 3.79
CA ILE A 190 7.68 6.63 5.19
C ILE A 190 8.96 7.06 5.90
N ASN A 191 9.01 8.31 6.37
CA ASN A 191 10.22 8.94 6.93
C ASN A 191 11.42 8.82 5.97
N ASP A 192 11.20 9.17 4.69
CA ASP A 192 12.20 9.10 3.61
C ASP A 192 12.76 7.70 3.32
N GLN A 193 12.13 6.64 3.84
CA GLN A 193 12.51 5.25 3.58
C GLN A 193 11.52 4.59 2.62
N PRO A 194 11.98 3.99 1.50
CA PRO A 194 11.09 3.32 0.54
C PRO A 194 10.51 2.05 1.15
N MET A 195 9.21 1.82 1.02
CA MET A 195 8.49 0.68 1.58
C MET A 195 7.43 0.19 0.61
N ILE A 196 7.00 -1.06 0.76
CA ILE A 196 5.92 -1.62 -0.06
C ILE A 196 4.77 -2.05 0.85
N TYR A 197 3.59 -1.46 0.66
CA TYR A 197 2.37 -1.95 1.31
C TYR A 197 1.99 -3.32 0.76
N ALA A 198 1.53 -4.22 1.64
CA ALA A 198 1.14 -5.57 1.24
C ALA A 198 -0.12 -5.56 0.33
N GLY A 199 -0.98 -4.55 0.47
CA GLY A 199 -2.07 -4.32 -0.48
C GLY A 199 -3.13 -3.35 0.05
N LEU A 200 -3.86 -2.70 -0.84
CA LEU A 200 -4.93 -1.77 -0.45
C LEU A 200 -6.33 -2.36 -0.76
N PRO A 201 -7.37 -1.97 0.01
CA PRO A 201 -7.30 -1.09 1.18
C PRO A 201 -6.86 -1.82 2.45
N TRP A 202 -7.12 -3.12 2.59
CA TRP A 202 -7.08 -3.82 3.88
C TRP A 202 -5.68 -4.18 4.43
N PHE A 203 -4.64 -4.16 3.59
CA PHE A 203 -3.28 -4.57 3.96
C PHE A 203 -2.27 -3.42 3.79
N PHE A 204 -2.67 -2.21 4.19
CA PHE A 204 -1.86 -0.97 4.15
C PHE A 204 -0.64 -0.99 5.11
N GLN A 205 -0.33 -2.15 5.69
CA GLN A 205 0.85 -2.36 6.53
C GLN A 205 1.99 -2.93 5.67
N VAL A 206 3.22 -2.63 6.08
CA VAL A 206 4.42 -3.16 5.43
C VAL A 206 4.76 -4.50 6.08
N TRP A 207 4.37 -5.60 5.44
CA TRP A 207 4.71 -6.95 5.90
C TRP A 207 6.05 -7.38 5.29
N SER A 208 7.01 -7.78 6.13
CA SER A 208 8.40 -8.01 5.71
C SER A 208 8.51 -9.05 4.61
N ARG A 209 7.69 -10.11 4.68
CA ARG A 209 7.59 -11.14 3.65
C ARG A 209 7.09 -10.58 2.32
N ASP A 210 5.93 -9.93 2.34
CA ASP A 210 5.24 -9.44 1.14
C ASP A 210 6.10 -8.39 0.43
N GLU A 211 6.76 -7.53 1.22
CA GLU A 211 7.78 -6.61 0.74
C GLU A 211 8.97 -7.35 0.11
N ALA A 212 9.56 -8.35 0.80
CA ALA A 212 10.67 -9.14 0.26
C ALA A 212 10.29 -9.83 -1.07
N ILE A 213 9.12 -10.47 -1.14
CA ILE A 213 8.62 -11.12 -2.36
C ILE A 213 8.59 -10.11 -3.52
N SER A 214 8.07 -8.91 -3.27
CA SER A 214 7.91 -7.83 -4.25
C SER A 214 9.23 -7.23 -4.74
N LEU A 215 10.32 -7.32 -3.94
CA LEU A 215 11.62 -6.78 -4.32
C LEU A 215 12.14 -7.32 -5.66
N LYS A 216 11.79 -8.55 -6.05
CA LYS A 216 12.23 -9.11 -7.34
C LYS A 216 11.77 -8.26 -8.52
N ALA A 217 10.57 -7.68 -8.45
CA ALA A 217 10.06 -6.81 -9.51
C ALA A 217 10.85 -5.50 -9.57
N LEU A 218 11.12 -4.86 -8.42
CA LEU A 218 11.98 -3.66 -8.35
C LEU A 218 13.40 -3.92 -8.88
N MET A 219 13.99 -5.09 -8.59
CA MET A 219 15.28 -5.50 -9.16
C MET A 219 15.24 -5.60 -10.69
N LEU A 220 14.14 -6.12 -11.25
CA LEU A 220 13.98 -6.25 -12.70
C LEU A 220 13.84 -4.88 -13.36
N GLU A 221 13.12 -3.95 -12.73
CA GLU A 221 12.97 -2.55 -13.17
C GLU A 221 14.19 -1.66 -12.82
N LYS A 222 15.27 -2.25 -12.31
CA LYS A 222 16.53 -1.56 -11.96
C LYS A 222 16.41 -0.48 -10.88
N GLU A 223 15.42 -0.58 -10.01
CA GLU A 223 15.23 0.28 -8.84
C GLU A 223 16.18 -0.13 -7.68
N TYR A 224 17.48 -0.26 -7.99
CA TYR A 224 18.47 -0.90 -7.12
C TYR A 224 18.67 -0.20 -5.78
N GLU A 225 18.62 1.13 -5.76
CA GLU A 225 18.76 1.90 -4.53
C GLU A 225 17.59 1.66 -3.57
N LYS A 226 16.35 1.59 -4.10
CA LYS A 226 15.17 1.22 -3.29
C LYS A 226 15.31 -0.19 -2.75
N VAL A 227 15.73 -1.14 -3.59
CA VAL A 227 15.95 -2.54 -3.18
C VAL A 227 17.00 -2.63 -2.06
N LYS A 228 18.14 -1.94 -2.21
CA LYS A 228 19.20 -1.87 -1.20
C LYS A 228 18.67 -1.32 0.13
N ASN A 229 18.01 -0.17 0.10
CA ASN A 229 17.47 0.47 1.30
C ASN A 229 16.46 -0.43 2.04
N ILE A 230 15.57 -1.10 1.31
CA ILE A 230 14.62 -2.05 1.91
C ILE A 230 15.35 -3.26 2.53
N ILE A 231 16.27 -3.88 1.81
CA ILE A 231 17.05 -5.04 2.29
C ILE A 231 17.77 -4.71 3.59
N PHE A 232 18.54 -3.62 3.61
CA PHE A 232 19.35 -3.24 4.76
C PHE A 232 18.47 -2.86 5.95
N ARG A 233 17.31 -2.25 5.72
CA ARG A 233 16.32 -2.02 6.79
C ARG A 233 15.79 -3.32 7.38
N GLN A 234 15.44 -4.31 6.55
CA GLN A 234 14.87 -5.57 7.03
C GLN A 234 15.87 -6.36 7.89
N ILE A 235 17.11 -6.49 7.43
CA ILE A 235 18.15 -7.27 8.14
C ILE A 235 18.79 -6.52 9.31
N LYS A 236 18.57 -5.20 9.44
CA LYS A 236 19.02 -4.41 10.60
C LYS A 236 18.48 -4.98 11.92
N TYR A 237 17.31 -5.60 11.89
CA TYR A 237 16.63 -6.13 13.07
C TYR A 237 16.55 -7.67 13.00
N ILE A 238 17.64 -8.36 13.35
CA ILE A 238 17.61 -9.81 13.61
C ILE A 238 17.19 -10.02 15.08
N LEU A 239 16.09 -10.74 15.28
CA LEU A 239 15.53 -11.06 16.60
C LEU A 239 16.37 -12.13 17.32
N LYS A 240 16.05 -12.35 18.60
CA LYS A 240 16.76 -13.32 19.45
C LYS A 240 16.76 -14.74 18.88
N ASP A 241 15.69 -15.13 18.20
CA ASP A 241 15.54 -16.45 17.58
C ASP A 241 16.11 -16.54 16.15
N GLY A 242 16.77 -15.47 15.68
CA GLY A 242 17.39 -15.39 14.36
C GLY A 242 16.43 -15.01 13.22
N ARG A 243 15.15 -14.79 13.50
CA ARG A 243 14.18 -14.28 12.52
C ARG A 243 14.23 -12.76 12.42
N ILE A 244 13.43 -12.20 11.52
CA ILE A 244 13.17 -10.75 11.42
C ILE A 244 11.76 -10.41 11.91
N PRO A 245 11.48 -9.16 12.30
CA PRO A 245 10.13 -8.68 12.53
C PRO A 245 9.21 -8.98 11.34
N ASN A 246 7.97 -9.37 11.62
CA ASN A 246 6.98 -9.68 10.58
C ASN A 246 6.47 -8.45 9.81
N ARG A 247 6.63 -7.24 10.37
CA ARG A 247 6.16 -5.98 9.77
C ARG A 247 7.04 -4.80 10.14
N TYR A 248 6.86 -3.70 9.41
CA TYR A 248 7.38 -2.37 9.76
C TYR A 248 6.23 -1.40 10.16
N PRO A 249 6.42 -0.49 11.14
CA PRO A 249 7.54 -0.41 12.09
C PRO A 249 7.77 -1.73 12.83
N PRO A 250 9.03 -2.03 13.23
CA PRO A 250 9.40 -3.34 13.72
C PRO A 250 8.57 -3.74 14.95
N SER A 251 8.01 -4.94 14.90
CA SER A 251 7.30 -5.55 16.02
C SER A 251 8.17 -6.64 16.68
N GLN A 252 7.77 -7.10 17.88
CA GLN A 252 8.40 -8.26 18.52
C GLN A 252 7.93 -9.61 17.92
N LEU A 253 6.91 -9.58 17.06
CA LEU A 253 6.40 -10.75 16.37
C LEU A 253 7.23 -11.00 15.10
N SER A 254 7.46 -12.27 14.78
CA SER A 254 8.13 -12.73 13.56
C SER A 254 7.24 -13.70 12.80
N SER A 255 7.54 -13.93 11.53
CA SER A 255 7.02 -15.08 10.78
C SER A 255 8.16 -16.04 10.46
N ALA A 256 7.83 -17.34 10.34
CA ALA A 256 8.82 -18.38 10.04
C ALA A 256 9.39 -18.24 8.62
N ASP A 257 8.58 -17.76 7.69
CA ASP A 257 8.92 -17.61 6.27
C ASP A 257 9.60 -16.26 5.93
N GLY A 258 9.37 -15.21 6.72
CA GLY A 258 9.80 -13.85 6.41
C GLY A 258 11.31 -13.72 6.27
N VAL A 259 12.07 -14.25 7.23
CA VAL A 259 13.54 -14.22 7.22
C VAL A 259 14.12 -14.94 6.00
N GLY A 260 13.55 -16.09 5.66
CA GLY A 260 13.98 -16.87 4.51
C GLY A 260 13.72 -16.16 3.19
N TRP A 261 12.54 -15.55 3.03
CA TRP A 261 12.22 -14.76 1.85
C TRP A 261 13.13 -13.55 1.69
N THR A 262 13.43 -12.84 2.79
CA THR A 262 14.36 -11.70 2.77
C THR A 262 15.73 -12.14 2.27
N PHE A 263 16.34 -13.15 2.86
CA PHE A 263 17.68 -13.59 2.43
C PHE A 263 17.70 -14.22 1.04
N LYS A 264 16.66 -14.95 0.66
CA LYS A 264 16.51 -15.42 -0.73
C LYS A 264 16.53 -14.24 -1.70
N ARG A 265 15.86 -13.14 -1.37
CA ARG A 265 15.77 -11.96 -2.24
C ARG A 265 17.07 -11.18 -2.29
N ILE A 266 17.80 -11.12 -1.17
CA ILE A 266 19.18 -10.60 -1.15
C ILE A 266 20.07 -11.42 -2.09
N PHE A 267 19.98 -12.74 -2.03
CA PHE A 267 20.76 -13.62 -2.90
C PHE A 267 20.36 -13.44 -4.38
N ASP A 268 19.06 -13.44 -4.68
CA ASP A 268 18.52 -13.16 -6.02
C ASP A 268 18.99 -11.79 -6.56
N PHE A 269 19.18 -10.80 -5.69
CA PHE A 269 19.65 -9.47 -6.06
C PHE A 269 21.12 -9.48 -6.46
N ILE A 270 21.98 -10.09 -5.64
CA ILE A 270 23.42 -10.22 -5.92
C ILE A 270 23.65 -11.00 -7.21
N LEU A 271 22.99 -12.16 -7.38
CA LEU A 271 23.13 -12.96 -8.61
C LEU A 271 22.67 -12.19 -9.85
N LEU A 272 21.59 -11.41 -9.75
CA LEU A 272 21.11 -10.58 -10.86
C LEU A 272 22.13 -9.49 -11.21
N LEU A 273 22.67 -8.81 -10.21
CA LEU A 273 23.68 -7.76 -10.40
C LEU A 273 24.97 -8.33 -11.00
N GLN A 274 25.43 -9.50 -10.54
CA GLN A 274 26.58 -10.20 -11.13
C GLN A 274 26.33 -10.54 -12.60
N LYS A 275 25.17 -11.14 -12.91
CA LYS A 275 24.80 -11.46 -14.28
C LYS A 275 24.78 -10.23 -15.20
N ARG A 276 24.51 -9.05 -14.64
CA ARG A 276 24.47 -7.76 -15.35
C ARG A 276 25.79 -6.98 -15.31
N ASN A 277 26.82 -7.47 -14.63
CA ASN A 277 28.07 -6.74 -14.36
C ASN A 277 27.82 -5.37 -13.67
N GLU A 278 26.86 -5.35 -12.73
CA GLU A 278 26.44 -4.16 -11.99
C GLU A 278 26.68 -4.31 -10.46
N LEU A 279 27.26 -5.43 -10.00
CA LEU A 279 27.44 -5.72 -8.56
C LEU A 279 28.24 -4.63 -7.84
N ASP A 280 29.48 -4.40 -8.25
CA ASP A 280 30.40 -3.47 -7.57
C ASP A 280 29.95 -2.00 -7.65
N LYS A 281 29.03 -1.70 -8.58
CA LYS A 281 28.45 -0.36 -8.73
C LYS A 281 27.34 -0.08 -7.71
N VAL A 282 26.70 -1.13 -7.20
CA VAL A 282 25.49 -1.04 -6.37
C VAL A 282 25.79 -1.48 -4.93
N LEU A 283 26.55 -2.55 -4.77
CA LEU A 283 26.96 -3.10 -3.49
C LEU A 283 28.49 -3.02 -3.39
N SER A 284 28.96 -2.33 -2.36
CA SER A 284 30.37 -2.30 -2.00
C SER A 284 30.81 -3.62 -1.35
N ARG A 285 32.12 -3.84 -1.23
CA ARG A 285 32.64 -4.97 -0.44
C ARG A 285 32.13 -4.93 1.01
N GLU A 286 32.03 -3.75 1.61
CA GLU A 286 31.52 -3.57 2.98
C GLU A 286 30.05 -4.00 3.07
N ASP A 287 29.23 -3.64 2.09
CA ASP A 287 27.84 -4.11 2.02
C ASP A 287 27.79 -5.65 2.03
N LEU A 288 28.63 -6.31 1.24
CA LEU A 288 28.69 -7.78 1.19
C LEU A 288 29.17 -8.41 2.50
N LEU A 289 30.11 -7.78 3.21
CA LEU A 289 30.55 -8.22 4.54
C LEU A 289 29.44 -8.10 5.58
N ILE A 290 28.69 -6.99 5.59
CA ILE A 290 27.51 -6.84 6.45
C ILE A 290 26.47 -7.93 6.15
N LEU A 291 26.21 -8.19 4.86
CA LEU A 291 25.29 -9.26 4.46
C LEU A 291 25.77 -10.64 4.95
N LYS A 292 27.07 -10.93 4.86
CA LYS A 292 27.69 -12.16 5.38
C LYS A 292 27.51 -12.28 6.89
N GLU A 293 27.79 -11.22 7.65
CA GLU A 293 27.60 -11.18 9.10
C GLU A 293 26.14 -11.47 9.46
N LYS A 294 25.17 -10.78 8.80
CA LYS A 294 23.75 -10.92 9.12
C LYS A 294 23.18 -12.29 8.76
N ILE A 295 23.58 -12.90 7.64
CA ILE A 295 23.10 -14.26 7.30
C ILE A 295 23.69 -15.29 8.27
N VAL A 296 24.96 -15.17 8.65
CA VAL A 296 25.60 -16.09 9.61
C VAL A 296 24.97 -15.96 11.00
N ASP A 297 24.78 -14.74 11.50
CA ASP A 297 24.11 -14.49 12.79
C ASP A 297 22.68 -15.07 12.81
N SER A 298 21.90 -14.81 11.76
CA SER A 298 20.55 -15.35 11.60
C SER A 298 20.55 -16.89 11.57
N LEU A 299 21.42 -17.51 10.77
CA LEU A 299 21.53 -18.97 10.67
C LEU A 299 21.92 -19.60 12.00
N ASN A 300 22.91 -19.06 12.70
CA ASN A 300 23.37 -19.58 13.99
C ASN A 300 22.24 -19.57 15.03
N LYS A 301 21.53 -18.44 15.16
CA LYS A 301 20.39 -18.34 16.07
C LYS A 301 19.26 -19.29 15.69
N LEU A 302 18.94 -19.39 14.40
CA LEU A 302 17.89 -20.28 13.93
C LEU A 302 18.26 -21.77 14.11
N LEU A 303 19.54 -22.14 14.02
CA LEU A 303 20.02 -23.48 14.35
C LEU A 303 19.79 -23.80 15.83
N VAL A 304 20.05 -22.83 16.72
CA VAL A 304 19.84 -22.98 18.16
C VAL A 304 18.35 -23.04 18.53
N TYR A 305 17.54 -22.11 17.99
CA TYR A 305 16.19 -21.87 18.48
C TYR A 305 15.08 -22.47 17.64
N ARG A 306 15.34 -22.77 16.36
CA ARG A 306 14.31 -23.13 15.36
C ARG A 306 14.70 -24.36 14.53
N THR A 307 15.50 -25.25 15.11
CA THR A 307 15.88 -26.54 14.50
C THR A 307 15.63 -27.68 15.46
N LYS A 308 15.05 -28.77 14.96
CA LYS A 308 14.84 -30.01 15.70
C LYS A 308 15.06 -31.19 14.77
N ASP A 309 15.79 -32.21 15.22
CA ASP A 309 16.10 -33.41 14.44
C ASP A 309 16.72 -33.09 13.06
N SER A 310 17.54 -32.03 13.01
CA SER A 310 18.13 -31.46 11.78
C SER A 310 17.16 -30.83 10.78
N PHE A 311 15.89 -30.68 11.13
CA PHE A 311 14.90 -29.96 10.34
C PHE A 311 14.65 -28.57 10.91
N ALA A 312 14.42 -27.59 10.03
CA ALA A 312 13.88 -26.31 10.47
C ALA A 312 12.45 -26.51 10.98
N ILE A 313 12.09 -25.84 12.08
CA ILE A 313 10.75 -25.95 12.67
C ILE A 313 10.09 -24.59 12.82
N ASN A 314 8.76 -24.60 12.79
CA ASN A 314 7.91 -23.46 13.12
C ASN A 314 6.82 -23.86 14.11
N SER A 315 6.32 -22.87 14.83
CA SER A 315 5.13 -23.00 15.68
C SER A 315 3.86 -22.80 14.85
N ALA A 316 2.72 -23.09 15.48
CA ALA A 316 1.42 -22.90 14.87
C ALA A 316 1.21 -21.44 14.45
N LYS A 317 0.61 -21.24 13.27
CA LYS A 317 0.28 -19.93 12.71
C LYS A 317 1.47 -18.98 12.46
N GLU A 318 2.66 -19.53 12.30
CA GLU A 318 3.87 -18.76 11.97
C GLU A 318 4.19 -18.75 10.46
N THR A 319 3.48 -19.54 9.63
CA THR A 319 3.68 -19.61 8.17
C THR A 319 2.60 -18.83 7.40
N TRP A 320 2.55 -18.97 6.07
CA TRP A 320 1.75 -18.08 5.22
C TRP A 320 0.25 -18.12 5.51
N MET A 321 -0.30 -17.00 5.98
CA MET A 321 -1.75 -16.78 6.16
C MET A 321 -2.45 -17.95 6.89
N ASP A 322 -1.76 -18.53 7.88
CA ASP A 322 -2.23 -19.73 8.56
C ASP A 322 -3.52 -19.46 9.34
N THR A 323 -4.63 -19.86 8.73
CA THR A 323 -5.87 -20.16 9.42
C THR A 323 -5.89 -21.65 9.74
N ASP A 324 -6.26 -21.98 10.97
CA ASP A 324 -6.50 -23.37 11.37
C ASP A 324 -7.65 -23.94 10.53
N ASN A 325 -7.43 -25.09 9.90
CA ASN A 325 -8.45 -25.84 9.20
C ASN A 325 -8.45 -27.30 9.67
N GLY A 326 -9.46 -27.68 10.43
CA GLY A 326 -9.61 -29.06 10.93
C GLY A 326 -8.51 -29.50 11.91
N GLY A 327 -7.88 -28.56 12.63
CA GLY A 327 -6.83 -28.84 13.61
C GLY A 327 -5.41 -28.79 13.04
N ASP A 328 -5.23 -28.60 11.73
CA ASP A 328 -3.91 -28.31 11.16
C ASP A 328 -3.62 -26.80 11.26
N ALA A 329 -2.93 -26.43 12.35
CA ALA A 329 -2.45 -25.07 12.58
C ALA A 329 -1.06 -24.81 11.96
N ARG A 330 -0.60 -25.73 11.11
CA ARG A 330 0.61 -25.62 10.30
C ARG A 330 1.94 -25.55 11.07
N ASP A 331 2.01 -26.07 12.29
CA ASP A 331 3.26 -26.19 13.06
C ASP A 331 4.15 -27.37 12.60
N GLY A 332 5.40 -27.40 13.04
CA GLY A 332 6.36 -28.48 12.78
C GLY A 332 7.30 -28.22 11.61
N MET A 333 7.55 -29.24 10.79
CA MET A 333 8.58 -29.25 9.74
C MET A 333 7.96 -28.99 8.36
N ARG A 334 7.64 -27.72 8.06
CA ARG A 334 6.97 -27.35 6.80
C ARG A 334 7.95 -27.25 5.64
N ILE A 335 7.55 -27.74 4.46
CA ILE A 335 8.43 -27.91 3.28
C ILE A 335 8.94 -26.57 2.74
N GLU A 336 8.09 -25.55 2.73
CA GLU A 336 8.46 -24.20 2.32
C GLU A 336 9.51 -23.59 3.26
N ILE A 337 9.44 -23.88 4.56
CA ILE A 337 10.42 -23.42 5.55
C ILE A 337 11.76 -24.13 5.34
N GLN A 338 11.74 -25.43 4.99
CA GLN A 338 12.98 -26.14 4.61
C GLN A 338 13.60 -25.55 3.34
N ALA A 339 12.80 -25.29 2.31
CA ALA A 339 13.31 -24.73 1.05
C ALA A 339 13.93 -23.35 1.26
N LEU A 340 13.29 -22.50 2.05
CA LEU A 340 13.82 -21.19 2.42
C LEU A 340 15.11 -21.31 3.25
N ARG A 341 15.18 -22.27 4.18
CA ARG A 341 16.39 -22.57 4.95
C ARG A 341 17.56 -22.97 4.06
N LEU A 342 17.32 -23.87 3.10
CA LEU A 342 18.34 -24.31 2.14
C LEU A 342 18.83 -23.15 1.28
N SER A 343 17.92 -22.26 0.83
CA SER A 343 18.30 -21.05 0.10
C SER A 343 19.19 -20.12 0.93
N MET A 344 18.98 -20.03 2.25
CA MET A 344 19.84 -19.27 3.15
C MET A 344 21.25 -19.89 3.26
N TYR A 345 21.36 -21.22 3.35
CA TYR A 345 22.66 -21.90 3.38
C TYR A 345 23.43 -21.71 2.06
N GLU A 346 22.74 -21.85 0.93
CA GLU A 346 23.32 -21.61 -0.39
C GLU A 346 23.86 -20.17 -0.48
N PHE A 347 23.10 -19.19 0.00
CA PHE A 347 23.54 -17.80 0.03
C PHE A 347 24.77 -17.59 0.91
N ALA A 348 24.78 -18.16 2.12
CA ALA A 348 25.93 -18.06 3.02
C ALA A 348 27.19 -18.69 2.41
N ALA A 349 27.07 -19.89 1.81
CA ALA A 349 28.16 -20.56 1.13
C ALA A 349 28.69 -19.75 -0.06
N PHE A 350 27.78 -19.14 -0.83
CA PHE A 350 28.12 -18.24 -1.92
C PHE A 350 28.95 -17.05 -1.43
N LEU A 351 28.53 -16.36 -0.36
CA LEU A 351 29.26 -15.21 0.17
C LEU A 351 30.64 -15.58 0.71
N SER A 352 30.77 -16.69 1.43
CA SER A 352 32.08 -17.16 1.91
C SER A 352 33.05 -17.40 0.76
N LYS A 353 32.60 -18.10 -0.30
CA LYS A 353 33.42 -18.31 -1.48
C LYS A 353 33.75 -17.00 -2.22
N HIS A 354 32.77 -16.12 -2.36
CA HIS A 354 32.92 -14.89 -3.12
C HIS A 354 33.82 -13.86 -2.44
N LEU A 355 33.85 -13.84 -1.11
CA LEU A 355 34.66 -12.91 -0.33
C LEU A 355 36.05 -13.45 0.01
N GLU A 356 36.35 -14.69 -0.39
CA GLU A 356 37.61 -15.44 -0.13
C GLU A 356 37.92 -15.64 1.36
N ASP A 357 36.86 -15.78 2.17
CA ASP A 357 36.91 -15.86 3.64
C ASP A 357 36.21 -17.12 4.17
#